data_AF-A0A948QV20-F1
#
_entry.id   AF-A0A948QV20-F1
#
_cell.length_a   1.000
_cell.length_b   1.000
_cell.length_c   1.000
_cell.angle_alpha   90.00
_cell.angle_beta   90.00
_cell.angle_gamma   90.00
#
_symmetry.space_group_name_H-M   'P 1'
#
loop_
_entity.id
_entity.type
_entity.pdbx_description
1 polymer ?
#
loop_
_entity_poly.entity_id
_entity_poly.type
_entity_poly.pdbx_seq_one_letter_code
_entity_poly.pdbx_strand_id
1 'polypeptide(L)'
;MEKQTKKTKKEYVRALGRRKRSVARVRLFTGKGQTIVNDLPIGEYFKDVPSAHFFRPFDLTDTTGKYYATVKVEGGGKAGQLGAFLHGLSRALAEVNTEKFRKPLKSAGLLTRDPREKERRKPGLAQSARAKKQSPKR
;
A
#
# COMPACT_ATOMS: atom_id res chain seq x y z
N MET A 1 -40.05 -2.51 5.33
CA MET A 1 -39.29 -3.42 6.23
C MET A 1 -37.80 -3.19 6.01
N GLU A 2 -37.22 -2.22 6.71
CA GLU A 2 -35.82 -1.84 6.55
C GLU A 2 -35.06 -2.30 7.82
N LYS A 3 -34.28 -3.37 7.70
CA LYS A 3 -33.56 -3.94 8.85
C LYS A 3 -32.39 -3.01 9.20
N GLN A 4 -32.53 -2.26 10.29
CA GLN A 4 -31.43 -1.51 10.89
C GLN A 4 -30.33 -2.48 11.32
N THR A 5 -29.21 -2.50 10.59
CA THR A 5 -28.03 -3.29 10.96
C THR A 5 -27.30 -2.61 12.12
N LYS A 6 -27.35 -3.21 13.31
CA LYS A 6 -26.52 -2.83 14.46
C LYS A 6 -25.03 -2.94 14.07
N LYS A 7 -24.33 -1.80 13.96
CA LYS A 7 -22.87 -1.76 13.76
C LYS A 7 -22.18 -2.23 15.05
N THR A 8 -21.80 -3.50 15.11
CA THR A 8 -20.89 -4.00 16.14
C THR A 8 -19.50 -3.40 15.92
N LYS A 9 -18.93 -2.81 16.98
CA LYS A 9 -17.62 -2.15 16.97
C LYS A 9 -16.54 -3.24 16.98
N LYS A 10 -16.16 -3.73 15.80
CA LYS A 10 -15.06 -4.70 15.66
C LYS A 10 -13.73 -4.04 16.00
N GLU A 11 -12.93 -4.67 16.85
CA GLU A 11 -11.55 -4.25 17.10
C GLU A 11 -10.71 -4.41 15.84
N TYR A 12 -9.90 -3.40 15.54
CA TYR A 12 -9.00 -3.41 14.40
C TYR A 12 -7.69 -2.71 14.74
N VAL A 13 -6.62 -3.19 14.12
CA VAL A 13 -5.33 -2.51 14.12
C VAL A 13 -5.30 -1.55 12.94
N ARG A 14 -4.86 -0.31 13.17
CA ARG A 14 -4.84 0.73 12.15
C ARG A 14 -3.42 1.06 11.76
N ALA A 15 -3.15 1.16 10.47
CA ALA A 15 -1.85 1.62 10.00
C ALA A 15 -1.97 2.54 8.79
N LEU A 16 -0.93 3.35 8.59
CA LEU A 16 -0.82 4.26 7.46
C LEU A 16 0.35 3.87 6.58
N GLY A 17 0.08 3.74 5.28
CA GLY A 17 1.08 3.56 4.25
C GLY A 17 1.14 4.76 3.31
N ARG A 18 2.34 5.16 2.88
CA ARG A 18 2.54 6.30 1.98
C ARG A 18 3.60 5.98 0.94
N ARG A 19 3.35 6.33 -0.32
CA ARG A 19 4.35 6.26 -1.40
C ARG A 19 4.06 7.33 -2.45
N LYS A 20 5.08 8.09 -2.85
CA LYS A 20 4.91 9.29 -3.68
C LYS A 20 3.80 10.17 -3.06
N ARG A 21 2.74 10.46 -3.83
CA ARG A 21 1.56 11.22 -3.41
C ARG A 21 0.39 10.36 -2.92
N SER A 22 0.55 9.03 -2.89
CA SER A 22 -0.51 8.10 -2.50
C SER A 22 -0.47 7.81 -1.00
N VAL A 23 -1.64 7.82 -0.38
CA VAL A 23 -1.85 7.52 1.04
C VAL A 23 -2.84 6.37 1.17
N ALA A 24 -2.47 5.33 1.92
CA ALA A 24 -3.30 4.18 2.23
C ALA A 24 -3.60 4.15 3.73
N ARG A 25 -4.88 4.15 4.07
CA ARG A 25 -5.40 3.99 5.44
C ARG A 25 -5.89 2.55 5.59
N VAL A 26 -5.12 1.74 6.30
CA VAL A 26 -5.36 0.31 6.46
C VAL A 26 -6.01 0.05 7.81
N ARG A 27 -7.10 -0.73 7.79
CA ARG A 27 -7.70 -1.35 8.98
C ARG A 27 -7.55 -2.85 8.83
N LEU A 28 -6.83 -3.47 9.74
CA LEU A 28 -6.59 -4.90 9.79
C LEU A 28 -7.49 -5.53 10.85
N PHE A 29 -8.19 -6.58 10.47
CA PHE A 29 -9.09 -7.34 11.33
C PHE A 29 -8.62 -8.79 11.41
N THR A 30 -8.85 -9.43 12.56
CA THR A 30 -8.64 -10.87 12.74
C THR A 30 -9.84 -11.65 12.18
N GLY A 31 -9.57 -12.76 11.51
CA GLY A 31 -10.57 -13.67 10.96
C GLY A 31 -10.47 -13.89 9.46
N LYS A 32 -11.41 -14.69 8.94
CA LYS A 32 -11.53 -15.00 7.51
C LYS A 32 -12.42 -13.95 6.84
N GLY A 33 -11.88 -13.25 5.85
CA GLY A 33 -12.61 -12.25 5.08
C GLY A 33 -11.86 -11.87 3.81
N GLN A 34 -12.56 -11.23 2.87
CA GLN A 34 -11.93 -10.70 1.67
C GLN A 34 -11.24 -9.37 1.97
N THR A 35 -10.09 -9.14 1.33
CA THR A 35 -9.40 -7.85 1.41
C THR A 35 -10.06 -6.86 0.43
N ILE A 36 -10.55 -5.75 0.97
CA ILE A 36 -11.33 -4.74 0.23
C ILE A 36 -10.52 -3.43 0.17
N VAL A 37 -10.45 -2.83 -1.02
CA VAL A 37 -9.80 -1.55 -1.29
C VAL A 37 -10.81 -0.60 -1.93
N ASN A 38 -11.10 0.53 -1.30
CA ASN A 38 -12.10 1.50 -1.77
C ASN A 38 -13.45 0.84 -2.13
N ASP A 39 -13.93 -0.02 -1.24
CA ASP A 39 -15.21 -0.75 -1.37
C ASP A 39 -15.27 -1.75 -2.54
N LEU A 40 -14.14 -2.00 -3.21
CA LEU A 40 -13.97 -3.00 -4.27
C LEU A 40 -13.04 -4.13 -3.80
N PRO A 41 -13.18 -5.36 -4.32
CA PRO A 41 -12.24 -6.43 -4.03
C PRO A 41 -10.87 -6.12 -4.65
N ILE A 42 -9.79 -6.54 -3.96
CA ILE A 42 -8.42 -6.13 -4.33
C ILE A 42 -8.03 -6.50 -5.78
N GLY A 43 -8.50 -7.64 -6.28
CA GLY A 43 -8.23 -8.09 -7.65
C GLY A 43 -8.89 -7.21 -8.72
N GLU A 44 -10.08 -6.67 -8.44
CA GLU A 44 -10.76 -5.76 -9.37
C GLU A 44 -10.18 -4.35 -9.32
N TYR A 45 -9.72 -3.91 -8.15
CA TYR A 45 -9.10 -2.59 -8.02
C TYR A 45 -7.74 -2.52 -8.73
N PHE A 46 -6.92 -3.55 -8.57
CA PHE A 46 -5.58 -3.63 -9.15
C PHE A 46 -5.48 -4.68 -10.27
N LYS A 47 -6.29 -4.54 -11.33
CA LYS A 47 -6.32 -5.46 -12.48
C LYS A 47 -4.97 -5.66 -13.17
N ASP A 48 -4.14 -4.61 -13.17
CA ASP A 48 -2.90 -4.55 -13.97
C ASP A 48 -1.69 -5.19 -13.26
N VAL A 49 -1.87 -5.70 -12.04
CA VAL A 49 -0.77 -6.15 -11.18
C VAL A 49 -0.98 -7.61 -10.77
N PRO A 50 0.08 -8.45 -10.84
CA PRO A 50 -0.03 -9.85 -10.43
C PRO A 50 -0.44 -10.01 -8.96
N SER A 51 -1.36 -10.95 -8.71
CA SER A 51 -1.90 -11.26 -7.39
C SER A 51 -0.82 -11.50 -6.32
N ALA A 52 0.28 -12.15 -6.70
CA ALA A 52 1.42 -12.44 -5.83
C ALA A 52 2.01 -11.17 -5.17
N HIS A 53 1.89 -10.01 -5.82
CA HIS A 53 2.48 -8.79 -5.28
C HIS A 53 1.71 -8.24 -4.08
N PHE A 54 0.37 -8.40 -4.03
CA PHE A 54 -0.44 -7.90 -2.91
C PHE A 54 -0.37 -8.81 -1.69
N PHE A 55 -0.25 -10.13 -1.90
CA PHE A 55 -0.22 -11.13 -0.84
C PHE A 55 1.15 -11.30 -0.19
N ARG A 56 2.23 -10.78 -0.81
CA ARG A 56 3.61 -10.85 -0.29
C ARG A 56 3.76 -10.62 1.22
N PRO A 57 3.13 -9.61 1.87
CA PRO A 57 3.26 -9.42 3.33
C PRO A 57 2.61 -10.55 4.15
N PHE A 58 1.52 -11.13 3.65
CA PHE A 58 0.86 -12.27 4.27
C PHE A 58 1.65 -13.56 4.09
N ASP A 59 2.24 -13.76 2.91
CA ASP A 59 3.09 -14.92 2.61
C ASP A 59 4.34 -14.93 3.50
N LEU A 60 4.99 -13.78 3.67
CA LEU A 60 6.20 -13.67 4.51
C LEU A 60 5.95 -13.87 6.01
N THR A 61 4.70 -13.77 6.45
CA THR A 61 4.33 -13.89 7.86
C THR A 61 3.57 -15.18 8.15
N ASP A 62 3.33 -16.03 7.14
CA ASP A 62 2.50 -17.23 7.22
C ASP A 62 1.12 -16.94 7.86
N THR A 63 0.57 -15.77 7.52
CA THR A 63 -0.72 -15.27 8.04
C THR A 63 -1.84 -15.29 7.00
N THR A 64 -1.62 -15.99 5.89
CA THR A 64 -2.63 -16.23 4.86
C THR A 64 -3.91 -16.81 5.47
N GLY A 65 -5.03 -16.14 5.22
CA GLY A 65 -6.35 -16.54 5.73
C GLY A 65 -6.63 -16.28 7.22
N LYS A 66 -5.68 -15.74 7.99
CA LYS A 66 -5.88 -15.37 9.40
C LYS A 66 -6.36 -13.93 9.60
N TYR A 67 -6.04 -13.05 8.66
CA TYR A 67 -6.41 -11.65 8.71
C TYR A 67 -7.05 -11.22 7.39
N TYR A 68 -7.89 -10.19 7.48
CA TYR A 68 -8.40 -9.47 6.33
C TYR A 68 -8.24 -7.97 6.57
N ALA A 69 -8.10 -7.21 5.48
CA ALA A 69 -7.92 -5.77 5.56
C ALA A 69 -9.00 -5.01 4.81
N THR A 70 -9.47 -3.92 5.39
CA THR A 70 -10.25 -2.90 4.68
C THR A 70 -9.37 -1.67 4.53
N VAL A 71 -9.14 -1.25 3.29
CA VAL A 71 -8.22 -0.16 2.98
C VAL A 71 -8.92 0.94 2.21
N LYS A 72 -8.72 2.18 2.64
CA LYS A 72 -9.04 3.37 1.85
C LYS A 72 -7.77 3.97 1.29
N VAL A 73 -7.70 4.14 -0.03
CA VAL A 73 -6.52 4.63 -0.72
C VAL A 73 -6.86 5.85 -1.55
N GLU A 74 -6.07 6.90 -1.42
CA GLU A 74 -6.28 8.18 -2.09
C GLU A 74 -4.95 8.72 -2.66
N GLY A 75 -5.04 9.46 -3.76
CA GLY A 75 -3.93 10.17 -4.39
C GLY A 75 -3.00 9.34 -5.28
N GLY A 76 -2.21 10.04 -6.10
CA GLY A 76 -1.24 9.45 -7.02
C GLY A 76 -1.88 8.64 -8.15
N GLY A 77 -1.38 7.43 -8.39
CA GLY A 77 -1.90 6.49 -9.40
C GLY A 77 -1.70 5.04 -8.96
N LYS A 78 -2.27 4.06 -9.67
CA LYS A 78 -2.37 2.64 -9.22
C LYS A 78 -1.06 2.05 -8.70
N ALA A 79 0.06 2.25 -9.38
CA ALA A 79 1.37 1.74 -8.94
C ALA A 79 1.92 2.40 -7.65
N GLY A 80 1.62 3.68 -7.45
CA GLY A 80 1.93 4.40 -6.21
C GLY A 80 1.04 3.93 -5.06
N GLN A 81 -0.25 3.78 -5.34
CA GLN A 81 -1.27 3.29 -4.43
C GLN A 81 -0.97 1.86 -3.94
N LEU A 82 -0.55 0.97 -4.84
CA LEU A 82 -0.10 -0.38 -4.51
C LEU A 82 1.05 -0.38 -3.48
N GLY A 83 2.08 0.43 -3.74
CA GLY A 83 3.20 0.52 -2.80
C GLY A 83 2.81 1.14 -1.46
N ALA A 84 1.88 2.10 -1.45
CA ALA A 84 1.30 2.63 -0.22
C ALA A 84 0.49 1.56 0.54
N PHE A 85 -0.32 0.77 -0.16
CA PHE A 85 -1.07 -0.36 0.39
C PHE A 85 -0.14 -1.38 1.05
N LEU A 86 0.90 -1.83 0.34
CA LEU A 86 1.88 -2.80 0.85
C LEU A 86 2.58 -2.33 2.11
N HIS A 87 3.01 -1.07 2.12
CA HIS A 87 3.66 -0.46 3.27
C HIS A 87 2.71 -0.34 4.47
N GLY A 88 1.45 0.06 4.23
CA GLY A 88 0.43 0.16 5.27
C GLY A 88 0.07 -1.20 5.86
N LEU A 89 -0.09 -2.23 5.02
CA LEU A 89 -0.39 -3.59 5.46
C LEU A 89 0.74 -4.18 6.30
N SER A 90 1.98 -3.99 5.86
CA SER A 90 3.16 -4.46 6.59
C SER A 90 3.32 -3.79 7.95
N ARG A 91 2.96 -2.49 8.05
CA ARG A 91 2.93 -1.78 9.33
C ARG A 91 1.83 -2.31 10.26
N ALA A 92 0.63 -2.57 9.73
CA ALA A 92 -0.45 -3.14 10.52
C ALA A 92 -0.04 -4.51 11.09
N LEU A 93 0.52 -5.39 10.26
CA LEU A 93 1.00 -6.71 10.71
C LEU A 93 2.11 -6.60 11.77
N ALA A 94 3.04 -5.66 11.59
CA ALA A 94 4.10 -5.43 12.57
C ALA A 94 3.58 -4.92 13.93
N GLU A 95 2.45 -4.20 13.95
CA GLU A 95 1.79 -3.78 15.20
C GLU A 95 1.04 -4.92 15.89
N VAL A 96 0.53 -5.92 15.15
CA VAL A 96 -0.13 -7.09 15.77
C VAL A 96 0.86 -7.94 16.56
N ASN A 97 2.04 -8.22 15.99
CA ASN A 97 3.08 -8.98 16.68
C ASN A 97 4.47 -8.48 16.28
N THR A 98 4.98 -7.56 17.10
CA THR A 98 6.26 -6.86 16.88
C THR A 98 7.44 -7.82 16.86
N GLU A 99 7.44 -8.88 17.67
CA GLU A 99 8.60 -9.75 17.83
C GLU A 99 8.74 -10.73 16.66
N LYS A 100 7.62 -11.32 16.22
CA LYS A 100 7.63 -12.34 15.18
C LYS A 100 7.66 -11.77 13.76
N PHE A 101 6.90 -10.71 13.50
CA PHE A 101 6.71 -10.24 12.12
C PHE A 101 7.68 -9.14 11.70
N ARG A 102 8.27 -8.40 12.65
CA ARG A 102 9.12 -7.25 12.30
C ARG A 102 10.42 -7.66 11.61
N LYS A 103 11.10 -8.73 12.07
CA LYS A 103 12.34 -9.23 11.44
C LYS A 103 12.15 -9.63 9.98
N PRO A 104 11.21 -10.54 9.62
CA PRO A 104 11.02 -10.94 8.22
C PRO A 104 10.55 -9.77 7.35
N LEU A 105 9.62 -8.93 7.84
CA LEU A 105 9.14 -7.76 7.08
C LEU A 105 10.22 -6.69 6.86
N LYS A 106 11.14 -6.52 7.82
CA LYS A 106 12.29 -5.61 7.68
C LYS A 106 13.29 -6.15 6.67
N SER A 107 13.62 -7.44 6.75
CA SER A 107 14.53 -8.10 5.80
C SER A 107 14.01 -8.04 4.36
N ALA A 108 12.70 -8.22 4.17
CA ALA A 108 12.04 -8.11 2.86
C ALA A 108 11.88 -6.67 2.33
N GLY A 109 12.28 -5.65 3.11
CA GLY A 109 12.24 -4.24 2.73
C GLY A 109 10.84 -3.60 2.76
N LEU A 110 9.85 -4.24 3.39
CA LEU A 110 8.45 -3.79 3.36
C LEU A 110 8.12 -2.70 4.39
N LEU A 111 8.91 -2.64 5.47
CA LEU A 111 8.78 -1.63 6.53
C LEU A 111 9.44 -0.30 6.19
N THR A 112 10.26 -0.25 5.14
CA THR A 112 10.92 0.98 4.71
C THR A 112 10.05 1.69 3.67
N ARG A 113 9.75 2.97 3.91
CA ARG A 113 9.06 3.80 2.92
C ARG A 113 10.00 4.04 1.73
N ASP A 114 9.53 3.84 0.51
CA ASP A 114 10.23 4.26 -0.71
C ASP A 114 10.24 5.80 -0.79
N PRO A 115 11.39 6.47 -0.59
CA PRO A 115 11.46 7.94 -0.51
C PRO A 115 11.50 8.61 -1.88
N ARG A 116 11.59 7.84 -2.97
CA ARG A 116 11.78 8.39 -4.33
C ARG A 116 10.55 9.16 -4.79
N GLU A 117 10.76 10.41 -5.16
CA GLU A 117 9.77 11.29 -5.77
C GLU A 117 10.28 11.87 -7.09
N LYS A 118 9.35 12.33 -7.95
CA LYS A 118 9.73 12.94 -9.23
C LYS A 118 10.38 14.29 -8.95
N GLU A 119 11.64 14.43 -9.34
CA GLU A 119 12.36 15.71 -9.28
C GLU A 119 11.61 16.76 -10.11
N ARG A 120 11.48 17.97 -9.55
CA ARG A 120 10.82 19.10 -10.24
C ARG A 120 11.61 19.47 -11.50
N ARG A 121 10.90 19.80 -12.59
CA ARG A 121 11.52 20.34 -13.81
C ARG A 121 12.21 21.67 -13.50
N LYS A 122 13.50 21.79 -13.82
CA LYS A 122 14.28 23.02 -13.67
C LYS A 122 14.15 23.89 -14.94
N PRO A 123 14.20 25.23 -14.81
CA PRO A 123 14.24 26.11 -15.97
C PRO A 123 15.50 25.84 -16.82
N GLY A 124 15.42 26.10 -18.12
CA GLY A 124 16.52 25.85 -19.06
C GLY A 124 16.70 24.40 -19.51
N LEU A 125 16.15 23.42 -18.78
CA LEU A 125 16.16 22.01 -19.16
C LEU A 125 15.00 21.63 -20.09
N ALA A 126 15.15 20.50 -20.77
CA ALA A 126 14.12 19.96 -21.67
C ALA A 126 12.94 19.36 -20.85
N GLN A 127 12.28 18.31 -21.34
CA GLN A 127 11.03 17.80 -20.77
C GLN A 127 11.16 17.25 -19.34
N SER A 128 12.32 16.73 -18.94
CA SER A 128 12.56 16.17 -17.61
C SER A 128 13.60 16.96 -16.82
N ALA A 129 13.63 16.77 -15.49
CA ALA A 129 14.53 17.49 -14.58
C ALA A 129 16.02 17.28 -14.84
N ARG A 130 16.40 16.29 -15.66
CA ARG A 130 17.80 15.96 -16.00
C ARG A 130 18.05 15.96 -17.51
N ALA A 131 17.03 16.19 -18.33
CA ALA A 131 17.18 16.22 -19.78
C ALA A 131 17.83 17.55 -20.22
N LYS A 132 19.01 17.45 -20.82
CA LYS A 132 19.69 18.59 -21.45
C LYS A 132 19.03 18.89 -22.80
N LYS A 133 18.92 20.17 -23.16
CA LYS A 133 18.54 20.55 -24.53
C LYS A 133 19.70 20.21 -25.46
N GLN A 134 19.39 19.70 -26.64
CA GLN A 134 20.40 19.50 -27.69
C GLN A 134 20.86 20.88 -28.16
N SER A 135 22.14 21.20 -27.96
CA SER A 135 22.76 22.42 -28.48
C SER A 135 23.59 22.05 -29.70
N PRO A 136 23.36 22.64 -30.88
CA PRO A 136 24.33 22.54 -31.96
C PRO A 136 25.62 23.25 -31.51
N LYS A 137 26.75 22.55 -31.57
CA LYS A 137 28.07 23.18 -31.50
C LYS A 137 28.40 23.59 -32.92
N ARG A 138 28.29 24.89 -33.20
CA ARG A 138 28.74 25.49 -34.45
C ARG A 138 29.90 26.43 -34.14
#